data_AF-A0A5C7Z515-F1
#
_entry.id   AF-A0A5C7Z515-F1
#
_cell.length_a   1.000
_cell.length_b   1.000
_cell.length_c   1.000
_cell.angle_alpha   90.00
_cell.angle_beta   90.00
_cell.angle_gamma   90.00
#
_symmetry.space_group_name_H-M   'P 1'
#
loop_
_entity.id
_entity.type
_entity.pdbx_description
1 polymer ?
#
loop_
_entity_poly.entity_id
_entity_poly.type
_entity_poly.pdbx_seq_one_letter_code
_entity_poly.pdbx_strand_id
1 'polypeptide(L)' 'MLKLKTLLISITYKNLYAIDGSLIPGTIGVNPFLTITALAEHCIEDIILTEF' A
#
# COMPACT_ATOMS: atom_id res chain seq x y z
N MET A 1 6.32 10.81 16.44
CA MET A 1 6.36 11.65 15.23
C MET A 1 7.19 11.03 14.10
N LEU A 2 7.47 9.71 14.16
CA LEU A 2 7.80 8.91 13.00
C LEU A 2 6.50 8.68 12.25
N LYS A 3 6.28 9.39 11.13
CA LYS A 3 5.30 8.95 10.14
C LYS A 3 5.64 7.49 9.85
N LEU A 4 4.63 6.63 9.94
CA LEU A 4 4.65 5.26 9.45
C LEU A 4 5.13 5.31 8.00
N LYS A 5 6.45 5.30 7.81
CA LYS A 5 7.04 5.32 6.49
C LYS A 5 6.68 3.97 5.91
N THR A 6 5.64 4.04 5.09
CA THR A 6 5.58 3.26 3.88
C THR A 6 5.02 1.87 4.13
N LEU A 7 3.69 1.79 3.97
CA LEU A 7 3.00 0.56 3.59
C LEU A 7 3.79 -0.12 2.46
N LEU A 8 4.64 -1.10 2.80
CA LEU A 8 5.17 -2.17 1.94
C LEU A 8 5.58 -1.76 0.50
N ILE A 9 6.21 -0.60 0.36
CA ILE A 9 6.99 -0.27 -0.85
C ILE A 9 8.28 -1.07 -0.72
N SER A 10 8.74 -1.68 -1.81
CA SER A 10 9.85 -2.61 -1.79
C SER A 10 11.03 -2.05 -0.99
N ILE A 11 11.23 -2.57 0.22
CA ILE A 11 12.30 -2.12 1.13
C ILE A 11 13.70 -2.38 0.54
N THR A 12 13.78 -3.28 -0.44
CA THR A 12 15.03 -3.66 -1.12
C THR A 12 15.28 -2.84 -2.39
N TYR A 13 14.24 -2.39 -3.09
CA TYR A 13 14.36 -1.74 -4.40
C TYR A 13 13.67 -0.39 -4.44
N LYS A 14 14.43 0.66 -4.79
CA LYS A 14 13.87 1.99 -5.01
C LYS A 14 12.87 1.98 -6.16
N ASN A 15 11.78 2.73 -5.99
CA ASN A 15 10.74 2.94 -7.00
C ASN A 15 10.03 1.66 -7.46
N LEU A 16 10.07 0.59 -6.65
CA LEU A 16 9.32 -0.64 -6.87
C LEU A 16 8.24 -0.76 -5.80
N TYR A 17 6.97 -0.85 -6.23
CA TYR A 17 5.81 -0.81 -5.35
C TYR A 17 4.98 -2.07 -5.55
N ALA A 18 4.62 -2.75 -4.45
CA ALA A 18 3.63 -3.83 -4.45
C ALA A 18 2.35 -3.29 -3.83
N ILE A 19 1.28 -3.21 -4.62
CA ILE A 19 0.01 -2.59 -4.20
C ILE A 19 -1.13 -3.55 -4.52
N ASP A 20 -1.28 -4.57 -3.68
CA ASP A 20 -2.28 -5.63 -3.82
C ASP A 20 -2.69 -6.19 -2.44
N GLY A 21 -3.34 -7.36 -2.43
CA GLY A 21 -3.77 -8.02 -1.21
C GLY A 21 -2.66 -8.46 -0.26
N SER A 22 -1.40 -8.51 -0.70
CA SER A 22 -0.25 -8.82 0.18
C SER A 22 -0.03 -7.77 1.28
N LEU A 23 -0.57 -6.57 1.08
CA LEU A 23 -0.57 -5.49 2.07
C LEU A 23 -1.50 -5.76 3.26
N ILE A 24 -2.47 -6.68 3.11
CA ILE A 24 -3.42 -7.03 4.15
C ILE A 24 -2.79 -8.14 5.03
N PRO A 25 -2.58 -7.91 6.34
CA PRO A 25 -1.98 -8.90 7.22
C PRO A 25 -3.00 -10.00 7.56
N GLY A 26 -3.10 -10.99 6.67
CA GLY A 26 -4.00 -12.13 6.82
C GLY A 26 -5.42 -11.86 6.30
N THR A 27 -6.41 -12.53 6.90
CA THR A 27 -7.81 -12.43 6.49
C THR A 27 -8.54 -11.33 7.25
N ILE A 28 -9.40 -10.59 6.55
CA ILE A 28 -10.28 -9.57 7.13
C ILE A 28 -11.71 -10.08 7.41
N GLY A 29 -11.96 -11.38 7.24
CA GLY A 29 -13.26 -12.01 7.56
C GLY A 29 -14.40 -11.69 6.58
N VAL A 30 -14.15 -10.91 5.54
CA VAL A 30 -15.10 -10.54 4.47
C VAL A 30 -14.41 -10.60 3.11
N ASN A 31 -15.16 -10.35 2.03
CA ASN A 31 -14.56 -10.22 0.69
C ASN A 31 -13.56 -9.06 0.67
N PRO A 32 -12.27 -9.30 0.38
CA PRO A 32 -11.22 -8.28 0.46
C PRO A 32 -11.18 -7.33 -0.74
N PHE A 33 -11.97 -7.55 -1.80
CA PHE A 33 -11.86 -6.80 -3.05
C PHE A 33 -11.88 -5.28 -2.83
N LEU A 34 -12.91 -4.75 -2.17
CA LEU A 34 -13.03 -3.31 -1.94
C LEU A 34 -11.96 -2.77 -0.98
N THR A 35 -11.51 -3.57 -0.02
CA THR A 35 -10.42 -3.20 0.88
C THR A 35 -9.11 -3.05 0.12
N ILE A 36 -8.81 -3.99 -0.80
CA ILE A 36 -7.62 -3.92 -1.66
C ILE A 36 -7.71 -2.70 -2.57
N THR A 37 -8.85 -2.45 -3.20
CA THR A 37 -9.03 -1.27 -4.07
C THR A 37 -8.83 0.03 -3.31
N ALA A 38 -9.46 0.19 -2.14
CA ALA A 38 -9.31 1.39 -1.33
C ALA A 38 -7.86 1.62 -0.88
N LEU A 39 -7.17 0.54 -0.52
CA LEU A 39 -5.75 0.60 -0.16
C LEU A 39 -4.88 1.01 -1.36
N ALA A 40 -5.18 0.47 -2.54
CA ALA A 40 -4.45 0.80 -3.75
C ALA A 40 -4.59 2.27 -4.14
N GLU A 41 -5.81 2.80 -4.12
CA GLU A 41 -6.08 4.22 -4.36
C GLU A 41 -5.29 5.11 -3.39
N HIS A 42 -5.34 4.80 -2.09
CA HIS A 42 -4.61 5.55 -1.08
C HIS A 42 -3.08 5.52 -1.29
N CYS A 43 -2.51 4.35 -1.60
CA CYS A 43 -1.07 4.25 -1.87
C CYS A 43 -0.65 5.00 -3.14
N ILE A 44 -1.47 4.97 -4.19
CA ILE A 44 -1.18 5.68 -5.44
C ILE A 44 -1.21 7.19 -5.23
N GLU A 45 -2.19 7.71 -4.49
CA GLU A 45 -2.28 9.14 -4.15
C GLU A 45 -1.00 9.62 -3.44
N ASP A 46 -0.54 8.88 -2.43
CA ASP A 46 0.70 9.19 -1.72
C ASP A 46 1.91 9.19 -2.66
N ILE A 47 2.05 8.17 -3.53
CA ILE A 47 3.17 8.08 -4.48
C ILE A 47 3.17 9.27 -5.44
N ILE A 48 2.01 9.66 -5.96
CA ILE A 48 1.86 10.82 -6.86
C ILE A 48 2.31 12.11 -6.17
N LEU A 49 1.96 12.28 -4.89
CA LEU A 49 2.24 13.51 -4.15
C LEU A 49 3.69 13.61 -3.63
N THR A 50 4.38 12.49 -3.42
CA THR A 50 5.70 12.49 -2.75
C THR A 50 6.87 12.03 -3.60
N GLU A 51 6.64 11.28 -4.68
CA GLU A 51 7.71 10.64 -5.47
C GLU A 51 7.82 11.15 -6.91
N PHE A 52 6.93 12.06 -7.34
CA PHE A 52 7.00 12.80 -8.61
C PHE A 52 7.32 14.28 -8.37
#